data_AF-A0A935FWY2-F1
#
_entry.id   AF-A0A935FWY2-F1
#
_cell.length_a   1.000
_cell.length_b   1.000
_cell.length_c   1.000
_cell.angle_alpha   90.00
_cell.angle_beta   90.00
_cell.angle_gamma   90.00
#
_symmetry.space_group_name_H-M   'P 1'
#
loop_
_entity.id
_entity.type
_entity.pdbx_description
1 polymer ?
#
loop_
_entity_poly.entity_id
_entity_poly.type
_entity_poly.pdbx_seq_one_letter_code
_entity_poly.pdbx_strand_id
1 'polypeptide(L)'
;MTPIAYLYLPTPSPENVAEIFESILASGVSISHFGRNDPPKKWNGDTQAMARLVLEQPELNKCVFVRDKTNAIELTVELFYDPRWSHSTISLGASLQQAVTSVAAKLIARLNPYLCIQGTSAAGKDQSWHLLHKRKDCPQGVVNGINFSTPAV
;
A
#
# COMPACT_ATOMS: atom_id res chain seq x y z
N MET A 1 -15.19 -12.21 0.75
CA MET A 1 -13.73 -12.15 0.95
C MET A 1 -13.19 -11.19 -0.09
N THR A 2 -12.45 -10.16 0.33
CA THR A 2 -11.96 -9.12 -0.59
C THR A 2 -10.49 -9.40 -0.89
N PRO A 3 -10.08 -9.52 -2.16
CA PRO A 3 -8.67 -9.57 -2.51
C PRO A 3 -7.89 -8.42 -1.88
N ILE A 4 -6.75 -8.72 -1.29
CA ILE A 4 -5.89 -7.73 -0.62
C ILE A 4 -4.42 -8.01 -0.89
N ALA A 5 -3.61 -6.96 -1.04
CA ALA A 5 -2.17 -7.02 -1.02
C ALA A 5 -1.61 -6.08 0.06
N TYR A 6 -0.50 -6.50 0.66
CA TYR A 6 0.30 -5.70 1.57
C TYR A 6 1.69 -5.50 0.98
N LEU A 7 2.16 -4.27 0.94
CA LEU A 7 3.51 -3.89 0.57
C LEU A 7 4.19 -3.29 1.80
N TYR A 8 5.32 -3.87 2.19
CA TYR A 8 6.14 -3.41 3.30
C TYR A 8 7.33 -2.65 2.75
N LEU A 9 7.38 -1.35 3.00
CA LEU A 9 8.37 -0.42 2.47
C LEU A 9 9.40 -0.06 3.55
N PRO A 10 10.63 0.29 3.20
CA PRO A 10 11.47 1.11 4.08
C PRO A 10 10.70 2.37 4.50
N THR A 11 11.04 2.95 5.65
CA THR A 11 10.51 4.28 6.01
C THR A 11 10.83 5.26 4.88
N PRO A 12 9.81 5.83 4.21
CA PRO A 12 10.04 6.66 3.04
C PRO A 12 10.65 8.00 3.44
N SER A 13 11.57 8.50 2.62
CA SER A 13 11.93 9.92 2.67
C SER A 13 10.73 10.77 2.24
N PRO A 14 10.72 12.08 2.55
CA PRO A 14 9.73 13.01 2.01
C PRO A 14 9.55 12.92 0.48
N GLU A 15 10.64 12.74 -0.26
CA GLU A 15 10.67 12.60 -1.71
C GLU A 15 9.95 11.30 -2.16
N ASN A 16 10.18 10.20 -1.45
CA ASN A 16 9.53 8.91 -1.72
C ASN A 16 8.01 8.96 -1.54
N VAL A 17 7.48 9.89 -0.72
CA VAL A 17 6.03 10.02 -0.55
C VAL A 17 5.35 10.48 -1.84
N ALA A 18 5.97 11.40 -2.59
CA ALA A 18 5.45 11.81 -3.89
C ALA A 18 5.49 10.64 -4.89
N GLU A 19 6.58 9.88 -4.90
CA GLU A 19 6.71 8.69 -5.76
C GLU A 19 5.65 7.62 -5.48
N ILE A 20 5.22 7.45 -4.22
CA ILE A 20 4.11 6.56 -3.86
C ILE A 20 2.84 7.02 -4.59
N PHE A 21 2.48 8.30 -4.49
CA PHE A 21 1.27 8.81 -5.15
C PHE A 21 1.38 8.80 -6.68
N GLU A 22 2.55 9.12 -7.23
CA GLU A 22 2.81 9.00 -8.67
C GLU A 22 2.64 7.56 -9.16
N SER A 23 3.09 6.58 -8.37
CA SER A 23 2.96 5.17 -8.69
C SER A 23 1.50 4.70 -8.62
N ILE A 24 0.72 5.20 -7.66
CA ILE A 24 -0.72 4.95 -7.58
C ILE A 24 -1.45 5.52 -8.80
N LEU A 25 -1.19 6.79 -9.14
CA LEU A 25 -1.82 7.44 -10.30
C LEU A 25 -1.41 6.78 -11.63
N ALA A 26 -0.12 6.47 -11.80
CA ALA A 26 0.38 5.71 -12.97
C ALA A 26 -0.19 4.28 -13.04
N SER A 27 -0.73 3.78 -11.94
CA SER A 27 -1.45 2.51 -11.93
C SER A 27 -2.85 2.59 -12.54
N GLY A 28 -3.32 3.78 -12.88
CA GLY A 28 -4.67 4.04 -13.38
C GLY A 28 -5.69 4.21 -12.26
N VAL A 29 -5.23 4.31 -11.01
CA VAL A 29 -6.07 4.51 -9.84
C VAL A 29 -6.38 5.99 -9.70
N SER A 30 -7.66 6.34 -9.78
CA SER A 30 -8.09 7.71 -9.49
C SER A 30 -8.18 7.95 -7.98
N ILE A 31 -7.65 9.09 -7.51
CA ILE A 31 -7.70 9.46 -6.09
C ILE A 31 -8.95 10.33 -5.87
N SER A 32 -9.96 9.75 -5.22
CA SER A 32 -11.21 10.47 -4.89
C SER A 32 -11.37 10.82 -3.42
N HIS A 33 -10.56 10.25 -2.53
CA HIS A 33 -10.58 10.50 -1.09
C HIS A 33 -9.13 10.62 -0.61
N PHE A 34 -8.89 11.45 0.40
CA PHE A 34 -7.56 11.66 0.99
C PHE A 34 -7.62 11.65 2.51
N GLY A 35 -8.35 10.66 3.04
CA GLY A 35 -8.70 10.56 4.46
C GLY A 35 -9.88 9.60 4.61
N ARG A 36 -9.97 8.90 5.75
CA ARG A 36 -10.97 7.82 5.94
C ARG A 36 -12.40 8.32 5.79
N ASN A 37 -12.65 9.51 6.31
CA ASN A 37 -13.95 10.15 6.43
C ASN A 37 -14.08 11.41 5.55
N ASP A 38 -13.08 11.68 4.70
CA ASP A 38 -13.09 12.86 3.85
C ASP A 38 -14.19 12.73 2.79
N PRO A 39 -14.91 13.83 2.48
CA PRO A 39 -15.86 13.80 1.38
C PRO A 39 -15.13 13.53 0.06
N PRO A 40 -15.77 12.86 -0.91
CA PRO A 40 -15.15 12.63 -2.21
C PRO A 40 -14.76 13.95 -2.86
N LYS A 41 -13.46 14.16 -3.08
CA LYS A 41 -12.92 15.35 -3.74
C LYS A 41 -11.99 14.90 -4.84
N LYS A 42 -12.23 15.38 -6.06
CA LYS A 42 -11.24 15.25 -7.14
C LYS A 42 -10.01 16.05 -6.73
N TRP A 43 -8.89 15.37 -6.58
CA TRP A 43 -7.63 16.06 -6.32
C TRP A 43 -7.18 16.78 -7.60
N ASN A 44 -6.96 18.09 -7.50
CA ASN A 44 -6.56 18.94 -8.62
C ASN A 44 -5.11 19.45 -8.50
N GLY A 45 -4.40 19.10 -7.42
CA GLY A 45 -2.97 19.41 -7.26
C GLY A 45 -2.08 18.37 -7.91
N ASP A 46 -0.77 18.59 -7.88
CA ASP A 46 0.21 17.56 -8.24
C ASP A 46 0.47 16.59 -7.07
N THR A 47 1.31 15.59 -7.33
CA THR A 47 1.73 14.57 -6.35
C THR A 47 2.64 15.15 -5.27
N GLN A 48 3.35 16.24 -5.56
CA GLN A 48 4.17 16.96 -4.59
C GLN A 48 3.30 17.65 -3.54
N ALA A 49 2.20 18.27 -3.95
CA ALA A 49 1.23 18.85 -3.04
C ALA A 49 0.54 17.78 -2.19
N MET A 50 0.23 16.59 -2.74
CA MET A 50 -0.25 15.46 -1.94
C MET A 50 0.77 15.05 -0.88
N ALA A 51 2.03 14.87 -1.27
CA ALA A 51 3.09 14.48 -0.36
C ALA A 51 3.25 15.48 0.79
N ARG A 52 3.24 16.79 0.50
CA ARG A 52 3.29 17.84 1.52
C ARG A 52 2.13 17.74 2.51
N LEU A 53 0.89 17.59 2.04
CA LEU A 53 -0.26 17.43 2.92
C LEU A 53 -0.11 16.25 3.89
N VAL A 54 0.44 15.13 3.42
CA VAL A 54 0.68 13.95 4.27
C VAL A 54 1.80 14.23 5.26
N LEU A 55 2.86 14.90 4.82
CA LEU A 55 4.04 15.16 5.62
C LEU A 55 3.84 16.21 6.70
N GLU A 56 2.96 17.19 6.47
CA GLU A 56 2.59 18.27 7.39
C GLU A 56 1.70 17.81 8.55
N GLN A 57 1.15 16.59 8.49
CA GLN A 57 0.42 15.99 9.61
C GLN A 57 1.36 15.84 10.82
N PRO A 58 0.94 16.29 12.02
CA PRO A 58 1.76 16.27 13.23
C PRO A 58 2.03 14.85 13.75
N GLU A 59 1.25 13.85 13.31
CA GLU A 59 1.37 12.47 13.73
C GLU A 59 2.62 11.79 13.15
N LEU A 60 3.28 10.96 13.97
CA LEU A 60 4.39 10.11 13.51
C LEU A 60 3.93 8.95 12.61
N ASN A 61 2.63 8.62 12.66
CA ASN A 61 1.99 7.61 11.84
C ASN A 61 0.99 8.31 10.93
N LYS A 62 1.32 8.42 9.65
CA LYS A 62 0.53 9.13 8.66
C LYS A 62 -0.28 8.12 7.87
N CYS A 63 -1.60 8.27 7.90
CA CYS A 63 -2.52 7.34 7.26
C CYS A 63 -3.33 8.05 6.19
N VAL A 64 -3.23 7.57 4.96
CA VAL A 64 -3.95 8.12 3.80
C VAL A 64 -4.85 7.05 3.23
N PHE A 65 -6.12 7.38 3.09
CA PHE A 65 -7.12 6.50 2.50
C PHE A 65 -7.44 7.01 1.10
N VAL A 66 -7.05 6.23 0.10
CA VAL A 66 -7.33 6.45 -1.30
C VAL A 66 -8.45 5.51 -1.74
N ARG A 67 -9.46 6.05 -2.41
CA ARG A 67 -10.50 5.25 -3.07
C ARG A 67 -10.59 5.62 -4.54
N ASP A 68 -10.75 4.61 -5.38
CA ASP A 68 -11.13 4.75 -6.78
C ASP A 68 -12.48 4.07 -7.01
N LYS A 69 -13.52 4.89 -7.20
CA LYS A 69 -14.88 4.39 -7.44
C LYS A 69 -15.03 3.69 -8.78
N THR A 70 -14.27 4.10 -9.80
CA THR A 70 -14.40 3.53 -11.16
C THR A 70 -13.91 2.10 -11.20
N ASN A 71 -12.79 1.82 -10.53
CA ASN A 71 -12.18 0.50 -10.50
C ASN A 71 -12.52 -0.31 -9.24
N ALA A 72 -13.35 0.23 -8.34
CA ALA A 72 -13.67 -0.34 -7.03
C ALA A 72 -12.42 -0.75 -6.24
N ILE A 73 -11.42 0.14 -6.23
CA ILE A 73 -10.15 -0.03 -5.50
C ILE A 73 -10.20 0.82 -4.23
N GLU A 74 -9.79 0.22 -3.12
CA GLU A 74 -9.57 0.89 -1.84
C GLU A 74 -8.12 0.64 -1.41
N LEU A 75 -7.39 1.71 -1.14
CA LEU A 75 -5.97 1.66 -0.89
C LEU A 75 -5.68 2.48 0.36
N THR A 76 -5.08 1.87 1.38
CA THR A 76 -4.65 2.57 2.58
C THR A 76 -3.13 2.60 2.60
N VAL A 77 -2.58 3.81 2.63
CA VAL A 77 -1.14 4.07 2.73
C VAL A 77 -0.85 4.47 4.18
N GLU A 78 -0.13 3.64 4.90
CA GLU A 78 0.32 3.86 6.26
C GLU A 78 1.83 4.12 6.27
N LEU A 79 2.22 5.37 6.50
CA LEU A 79 3.61 5.80 6.56
C LEU A 79 4.03 5.95 8.02
N PHE A 80 5.00 5.15 8.44
CA PHE A 80 5.52 5.16 9.80
C PHE A 80 6.86 5.89 9.84
N TYR A 81 6.90 7.03 10.54
CA TYR A 81 8.11 7.83 10.77
C TYR A 81 8.67 7.67 12.18
N ASP A 82 7.94 7.01 13.09
CA ASP A 82 8.47 6.63 14.40
C ASP A 82 9.61 5.59 14.23
N PRO A 83 10.85 5.87 14.72
CA PRO A 83 12.00 4.96 14.58
C PRO A 83 11.80 3.56 15.19
N ARG A 84 10.78 3.37 16.03
CA ARG A 84 10.41 2.07 16.59
C ARG A 84 9.81 1.13 15.53
N TRP A 85 9.31 1.68 14.42
CA TRP A 85 8.79 0.90 13.31
C TRP A 85 9.88 0.62 12.29
N SER A 86 9.98 -0.63 11.86
CA SER A 86 11.00 -1.07 10.91
C SER A 86 10.63 -0.83 9.44
N HIS A 87 9.38 -0.45 9.17
CA HIS A 87 8.82 -0.35 7.83
C HIS A 87 7.57 0.53 7.79
N SER A 88 7.23 1.02 6.60
CA SER A 88 5.93 1.57 6.21
C SER A 88 5.08 0.51 5.50
N THR A 89 3.76 0.69 5.45
CA THR A 89 2.85 -0.30 4.86
C THR A 89 1.91 0.35 3.86
N ILE A 90 1.78 -0.23 2.68
CA ILE A 90 0.65 0.04 1.78
C ILE A 90 -0.24 -1.19 1.79
N SER A 91 -1.51 -1.02 2.16
CA SER A 91 -2.54 -2.03 1.97
C SER A 91 -3.42 -1.66 0.78
N LEU A 92 -3.70 -2.65 -0.05
CA LEU A 92 -4.44 -2.49 -1.29
C LEU A 92 -5.54 -3.54 -1.36
N GLY A 93 -6.79 -3.11 -1.27
CA GLY A 93 -7.97 -3.95 -1.49
C GLY A 93 -8.69 -3.56 -2.78
N ALA A 94 -9.31 -4.52 -3.44
CA ALA A 94 -10.24 -4.25 -4.54
C ALA A 94 -11.30 -5.35 -4.65
N SER A 95 -12.38 -5.08 -5.35
CA SER A 95 -13.40 -6.11 -5.66
C SER A 95 -12.86 -7.23 -6.55
N LEU A 96 -11.85 -6.93 -7.39
CA LEU A 96 -11.26 -7.87 -8.34
C LEU A 96 -9.78 -8.15 -8.00
N GLN A 97 -9.41 -9.43 -7.94
CA GLN A 97 -8.03 -9.86 -7.65
C GLN A 97 -7.02 -9.37 -8.70
N GLN A 98 -7.44 -9.31 -9.97
CA GLN A 98 -6.59 -8.82 -11.06
C GLN A 98 -6.22 -7.34 -10.88
N ALA A 99 -7.15 -6.52 -10.34
CA ALA A 99 -6.88 -5.11 -10.05
C ALA A 99 -5.83 -4.98 -8.94
N VAL A 100 -5.96 -5.76 -7.85
CA VAL A 100 -4.97 -5.82 -6.77
C VAL A 100 -3.59 -6.22 -7.31
N THR A 101 -3.54 -7.30 -8.08
CA THR A 101 -2.28 -7.84 -8.63
C THR A 101 -1.60 -6.83 -9.56
N SER A 102 -2.37 -6.18 -10.44
CA SER A 102 -1.87 -5.20 -11.41
C SER A 102 -1.28 -3.95 -10.75
N VAL A 103 -2.00 -3.38 -9.76
CA VAL A 103 -1.51 -2.21 -9.01
C VAL A 103 -0.31 -2.59 -8.14
N ALA A 104 -0.36 -3.75 -7.46
CA ALA A 104 0.77 -4.24 -6.66
C ALA A 104 2.02 -4.43 -7.52
N ALA A 105 1.93 -5.02 -8.71
CA ALA A 105 3.06 -5.20 -9.62
C ALA A 105 3.72 -3.87 -10.02
N LYS A 106 2.91 -2.84 -10.30
CA LYS A 106 3.42 -1.49 -10.63
C LYS A 106 4.08 -0.81 -9.44
N LEU A 107 3.49 -0.94 -8.25
CA LEU A 107 4.08 -0.43 -7.00
C LEU A 107 5.39 -1.15 -6.66
N ILE A 108 5.46 -2.47 -6.85
CA ILE A 108 6.70 -3.24 -6.66
C ILE A 108 7.80 -2.72 -7.58
N ALA A 109 7.48 -2.55 -8.87
CA ALA A 109 8.46 -2.14 -9.88
C ALA A 109 9.04 -0.74 -9.62
N ARG A 110 8.25 0.16 -9.03
CA ARG A 110 8.69 1.55 -8.74
C ARG A 110 9.29 1.73 -7.36
N LEU A 111 8.66 1.18 -6.33
CA LEU A 111 9.01 1.45 -4.94
C LEU A 111 10.01 0.45 -4.35
N ASN A 112 10.19 -0.70 -5.00
CA ASN A 112 11.09 -1.78 -4.55
C ASN A 112 10.90 -2.10 -3.04
N PRO A 113 9.69 -2.52 -2.61
CA PRO A 113 9.38 -2.78 -1.20
C PRO A 113 10.21 -3.94 -0.64
N TYR A 114 10.44 -3.98 0.68
CA TYR A 114 11.06 -5.15 1.32
C TYR A 114 10.29 -6.45 1.03
N LEU A 115 8.96 -6.38 1.07
CA LEU A 115 8.08 -7.52 0.88
C LEU A 115 6.77 -7.06 0.24
N CYS A 116 6.23 -7.85 -0.68
CA CYS A 116 4.84 -7.75 -1.10
C CYS A 116 4.18 -9.11 -1.07
N ILE A 117 3.02 -9.17 -0.40
CA ILE A 117 2.19 -10.37 -0.28
C ILE A 117 0.77 -10.07 -0.74
N GLN A 118 0.09 -11.09 -1.23
CA GLN A 118 -1.31 -11.01 -1.65
C GLN A 118 -2.10 -12.18 -1.08
N GLY A 119 -3.34 -11.92 -0.70
CA GLY A 119 -4.26 -12.90 -0.16
C GLY A 119 -5.70 -12.40 -0.23
N THR A 120 -6.52 -12.86 0.69
CA THR A 120 -7.91 -12.42 0.84
C THR A 120 -8.14 -11.93 2.25
N SER A 121 -8.84 -10.80 2.39
CA SER A 121 -9.30 -10.36 3.70
C SER A 121 -10.48 -11.25 4.13
N ALA A 122 -10.24 -12.01 5.19
CA ALA A 122 -11.25 -12.78 5.92
C ALA A 122 -11.00 -12.61 7.42
N ALA A 123 -12.07 -12.45 8.20
CA ALA A 123 -12.00 -12.51 9.66
C ALA A 123 -11.81 -13.99 10.06
N GLY A 124 -10.57 -14.43 10.27
CA GLY A 124 -10.27 -15.83 10.62
C GLY A 124 -8.78 -16.16 10.55
N LYS A 125 -8.38 -17.23 11.24
CA LYS A 125 -6.98 -17.64 11.47
C LYS A 125 -6.26 -18.29 10.27
N ASP A 126 -6.95 -18.53 9.15
CA ASP A 126 -6.41 -19.26 7.99
C ASP A 126 -6.21 -18.35 6.76
N GLN A 127 -5.51 -17.22 6.97
CA GLN A 127 -5.06 -16.39 5.85
C GLN A 127 -3.80 -17.02 5.25
N SER A 128 -3.93 -17.54 4.02
CA SER A 128 -2.78 -17.98 3.22
C SER A 128 -2.29 -16.82 2.35
N TRP A 129 -0.99 -16.55 2.41
CA TRP A 129 -0.37 -15.43 1.70
C TRP A 129 0.46 -15.91 0.52
N HIS A 130 0.16 -15.39 -0.66
CA HIS A 130 1.00 -15.55 -1.84
C HIS A 130 2.10 -14.50 -1.85
N LEU A 131 3.35 -14.94 -1.96
CA LEU A 131 4.48 -14.04 -2.08
C LEU A 131 4.55 -13.47 -3.51
N LEU A 132 4.44 -12.14 -3.64
CA LEU A 132 4.63 -11.45 -4.93
C LEU A 132 6.05 -10.90 -5.09
N HIS A 133 6.66 -10.44 -4.00
CA HIS A 133 8.01 -9.87 -4.02
C HIS A 133 8.68 -9.99 -2.67
N LYS A 134 9.99 -10.27 -2.65
CA LYS A 134 10.82 -10.20 -1.45
C LYS A 134 12.22 -9.71 -1.83
N ARG A 135 12.66 -8.60 -1.23
CA ARG A 135 14.06 -8.17 -1.33
C ARG A 135 14.98 -9.04 -0.49
N LYS A 136 16.25 -9.12 -0.90
CA LYS A 136 17.29 -9.88 -0.17
C LYS A 136 17.55 -9.32 1.24
N ASP A 137 17.40 -8.02 1.42
CA ASP A 137 17.61 -7.29 2.68
C ASP A 137 16.30 -7.07 3.48
N CYS A 138 15.24 -7.82 3.18
CA CYS A 138 13.98 -7.75 3.90
C CYS A 138 14.18 -8.05 5.40
N PRO A 139 13.84 -7.11 6.32
CA PRO A 139 14.06 -7.33 7.75
C PRO A 139 13.29 -8.55 8.26
N GLN A 140 13.93 -9.36 9.10
CA GLN A 140 13.29 -10.57 9.64
C GLN A 140 11.98 -10.27 10.38
N GLY A 141 11.91 -9.11 11.06
CA GLY A 141 10.70 -8.64 11.74
C GLY A 141 9.49 -8.41 10.82
N VAL A 142 9.71 -8.17 9.51
CA VAL A 142 8.62 -8.05 8.50
C VAL A 142 8.09 -9.42 8.11
N VAL A 143 8.94 -10.44 8.08
CA VAL A 143 8.58 -11.79 7.61
C VAL A 143 7.98 -12.64 8.74
N ASN A 144 8.32 -12.32 9.99
CA ASN A 144 7.87 -13.06 11.15
C ASN A 144 6.33 -13.05 11.28
N GLY A 145 5.73 -14.24 11.33
CA GLY A 145 4.28 -14.40 11.47
C GLY A 145 3.49 -14.43 10.17
N ILE A 146 4.15 -14.34 9.00
CA ILE A 146 3.50 -14.51 7.70
C ILE A 146 3.58 -15.98 7.27
N ASN A 147 2.42 -16.64 7.21
CA ASN A 147 2.30 -17.98 6.64
C ASN A 147 2.14 -17.89 5.11
N PHE A 148 3.22 -18.15 4.39
CA PHE A 148 3.20 -18.22 2.93
C PHE A 148 2.55 -19.53 2.47
N SER A 149 1.62 -19.45 1.52
CA SER A 149 1.19 -20.63 0.77
C SER A 149 2.28 -21.02 -0.22
N THR A 150 2.74 -22.26 -0.16
CA THR A 150 3.57 -22.85 -1.20
C THR A 150 2.73 -22.93 -2.48
N PRO A 151 3.23 -22.50 -3.66
CA PRO A 151 2.53 -22.79 -4.91
C PRO A 151 2.40 -24.31 -5.05
N ALA A 152 1.19 -24.78 -5.37
CA ALA A 152 0.99 -26.17 -5.76
C ALA A 152 1.81 -26.41 -7.03
N VAL A 153 2.73 -27.36 -6.96
CA VAL A 153 3.55 -27.85 -8.10
C VAL A 153 2.66 -28.66 -9.03
#